data_AF-A0A351DU41-F1
#
_entry.id   AF-A0A351DU41-F1
#
_cell.length_a   1.000
_cell.length_b   1.000
_cell.length_c   1.000
_cell.angle_alpha   90.00
_cell.angle_beta   90.00
_cell.angle_gamma   90.00
#
_symmetry.space_group_name_H-M   'P 1'
#
loop_
_entity.id
_entity.type
_entity.pdbx_description
1 polymer ?
#
loop_
_entity_poly.entity_id
_entity_poly.type
_entity_poly.pdbx_seq_one_letter_code
_entity_poly.pdbx_strand_id
1 'polypeptide(L)'
;KDILTYSSMPGSSRHHWGTDVDLYSLEPSTFESGVGKQTVEWLRLHAATYGYAEVYTPDSSRTGYLPEPWHWSYVPLSRPFLKAYLDSVRSSDFSSFLGSEQADSVNIIDHYVAGVDDGVR
;
A
#
# COMPACT_ATOMS: atom_id res chain seq x y z
N LYS A 1 5.06 8.15 14.46
CA LYS A 1 5.54 7.04 13.60
C LYS A 1 4.57 5.87 13.69
N ASP A 2 4.19 5.45 14.90
CA ASP A 2 3.34 4.27 15.15
C ASP A 2 2.00 4.25 14.39
N ILE A 3 1.37 5.41 14.16
CA ILE A 3 0.12 5.47 13.38
C ILE A 3 0.33 5.25 11.87
N LEU A 4 1.47 5.70 11.32
CA LEU A 4 1.79 5.55 9.90
C LEU A 4 2.19 4.11 9.53
N THR A 5 2.40 3.27 10.53
CA THR A 5 2.64 1.83 10.38
C THR A 5 1.41 1.11 9.82
N TYR A 6 0.20 1.57 10.17
CA TYR A 6 -1.07 0.92 9.85
C TYR A 6 -2.09 1.84 9.17
N SER A 7 -1.89 3.16 9.25
CA SER A 7 -2.85 4.12 8.74
C SER A 7 -2.13 5.19 7.93
N SER A 8 -2.56 5.35 6.69
CA SER A 8 -2.00 6.35 5.79
C SER A 8 -2.30 7.76 6.25
N MET A 9 -1.31 8.65 6.10
CA MET A 9 -1.57 10.09 6.16
C MET A 9 -2.65 10.46 5.12
N PRO A 10 -3.61 11.35 5.44
CA PRO A 10 -4.59 11.82 4.46
C PRO A 10 -3.90 12.30 3.17
N GLY A 11 -4.37 11.80 2.02
CA GLY A 11 -3.75 12.06 0.71
C GLY A 11 -2.66 11.10 0.28
N SER A 12 -2.01 10.34 1.19
CA SER A 12 -0.94 9.39 0.83
C SER A 12 -1.43 7.97 0.50
N SER A 13 -2.69 7.65 0.81
CA SER A 13 -3.25 6.33 0.53
C SER A 13 -3.44 6.09 -0.97
N ARG A 14 -3.09 4.89 -1.43
CA ARG A 14 -3.34 4.41 -2.80
C ARG A 14 -4.81 4.08 -3.05
N HIS A 15 -5.59 3.81 -1.99
CA HIS A 15 -7.05 3.61 -2.11
C HIS A 15 -7.76 4.81 -2.76
N HIS A 16 -7.21 6.03 -2.63
CA HIS A 16 -7.76 7.22 -3.31
C HIS A 16 -7.74 7.14 -4.84
N TRP A 17 -6.90 6.28 -5.42
CA TRP A 17 -6.81 6.14 -6.88
C TRP A 17 -7.88 5.20 -7.45
N GLY A 18 -8.63 4.50 -6.59
CA GLY A 18 -9.62 3.51 -7.01
C GLY A 18 -9.00 2.26 -7.64
N THR A 19 -7.70 2.03 -7.44
CA THR A 19 -6.97 0.88 -7.99
C THR A 19 -6.65 -0.19 -6.96
N ASP A 20 -6.83 0.10 -5.68
CA ASP A 20 -6.41 -0.76 -4.58
C ASP A 20 -7.66 -1.23 -3.81
N VAL A 21 -7.66 -2.49 -3.38
CA VAL A 21 -8.79 -3.13 -2.70
C VAL A 21 -8.32 -3.96 -1.51
N ASP A 22 -9.11 -3.94 -0.43
CA ASP A 22 -8.90 -4.78 0.74
C ASP A 22 -9.87 -5.97 0.70
N LEU A 23 -9.34 -7.19 0.84
CA LEU A 23 -10.11 -8.42 0.73
C LEU A 23 -10.11 -9.21 2.04
N TYR A 24 -11.27 -9.80 2.36
CA TYR A 24 -11.52 -10.76 3.45
C TYR A 24 -11.48 -10.20 4.89
N SER A 25 -10.36 -9.70 5.38
CA SER A 25 -10.19 -9.23 6.77
C SER A 25 -9.05 -8.21 6.85
N LEU A 26 -9.13 -7.25 7.77
CA LEU A 26 -8.05 -6.29 8.06
C LEU A 26 -7.20 -6.70 9.27
N GLU A 27 -7.42 -7.90 9.80
CA GLU A 27 -6.73 -8.42 10.98
C GLU A 27 -5.65 -9.43 10.56
N PRO A 28 -4.35 -9.14 10.76
CA PRO A 28 -3.24 -10.01 10.34
C PRO A 28 -3.37 -11.46 10.78
N SER A 29 -3.78 -11.70 12.03
CA SER A 29 -3.92 -13.05 12.59
C SER A 29 -4.94 -13.92 11.84
N THR A 30 -5.86 -13.31 11.11
CA THR A 30 -6.85 -14.00 10.27
C THR A 30 -6.20 -14.76 9.11
N PHE A 31 -5.01 -14.34 8.65
CA PHE A 31 -4.32 -14.94 7.51
C PHE A 31 -3.26 -15.98 7.90
N GLU A 32 -3.10 -16.24 9.20
CA GLU A 32 -2.11 -17.20 9.71
C GLU A 32 -2.59 -18.66 9.61
N SER A 33 -3.92 -18.88 9.57
CA SER A 33 -4.52 -20.21 9.48
C SER A 33 -5.92 -20.20 8.86
N GLY A 34 -6.51 -21.39 8.66
CA GLY A 34 -7.89 -21.53 8.21
C GLY A 34 -8.17 -20.93 6.83
N VAL A 35 -9.40 -20.42 6.66
CA VAL A 35 -9.88 -19.86 5.38
C VAL A 35 -9.12 -18.59 4.98
N GLY A 36 -8.71 -17.75 5.93
CA GLY A 36 -7.92 -16.56 5.60
C GLY A 36 -6.56 -16.90 5.00
N LYS A 37 -5.85 -17.87 5.59
CA LYS A 37 -4.61 -18.38 5.00
C LYS A 37 -4.81 -18.92 3.59
N GLN A 38 -5.83 -19.76 3.40
CA GLN A 38 -6.16 -20.31 2.07
C GLN A 38 -6.50 -19.21 1.06
N THR A 39 -7.18 -18.15 1.52
CA THR A 39 -7.56 -17.00 0.69
C THR A 39 -6.33 -16.24 0.20
N VAL A 40 -5.40 -15.86 1.08
CA VAL A 40 -4.19 -15.14 0.65
C VAL A 40 -3.26 -16.02 -0.19
N GLU A 41 -3.16 -17.32 0.11
CA GLU A 41 -2.39 -18.26 -0.71
C GLU A 41 -2.96 -18.38 -2.13
N TRP A 42 -4.30 -18.44 -2.25
CA TRP A 42 -4.97 -18.43 -3.54
C TRP A 42 -4.74 -17.11 -4.29
N LEU A 43 -4.90 -15.97 -3.62
CA LEU A 43 -4.68 -14.67 -4.24
C LEU A 43 -3.22 -14.53 -4.74
N ARG A 44 -2.23 -14.93 -3.94
CA ARG A 44 -0.80 -14.91 -4.36
C ARG A 44 -0.52 -15.76 -5.59
N LEU A 45 -1.29 -16.82 -5.82
CA LEU A 45 -1.15 -17.67 -7.00
C LEU A 45 -1.92 -17.16 -8.22
N HIS A 46 -3.05 -16.47 -8.03
CA HIS A 46 -4.01 -16.21 -9.10
C HIS A 46 -4.26 -14.72 -9.40
N ALA A 47 -4.06 -13.80 -8.45
CA ALA A 47 -4.43 -12.39 -8.60
C ALA A 47 -3.73 -11.72 -9.79
N ALA A 48 -2.48 -12.11 -10.08
CA ALA A 48 -1.73 -11.61 -11.23
C ALA A 48 -2.43 -11.87 -12.57
N THR A 49 -3.18 -12.98 -12.70
CA THR A 49 -3.96 -13.28 -13.92
C THR A 49 -5.10 -12.29 -14.17
N TYR A 50 -5.52 -11.56 -13.14
CA TYR A 50 -6.53 -10.50 -13.19
C TYR A 50 -5.90 -9.10 -13.14
N GLY A 51 -4.58 -8.98 -13.21
CA GLY A 51 -3.85 -7.71 -13.14
C GLY A 51 -3.64 -7.17 -11.72
N TYR A 52 -3.88 -7.96 -10.68
CA TYR A 52 -3.67 -7.55 -9.29
C TYR A 52 -2.35 -8.06 -8.71
N ALA A 53 -1.74 -7.28 -7.81
CA ALA A 53 -0.55 -7.67 -7.05
C ALA A 53 -0.67 -7.26 -5.57
N GLU A 54 -0.07 -8.06 -4.69
CA GLU A 54 0.17 -7.71 -3.28
C GLU A 54 1.35 -6.72 -3.26
N VAL A 55 1.09 -5.46 -2.94
CA VAL A 55 2.10 -4.38 -2.99
C VAL A 55 2.77 -4.13 -1.64
N TYR A 56 2.15 -4.58 -0.55
CA TYR A 56 2.72 -4.52 0.80
C TYR A 56 3.15 -5.91 1.25
N THR A 57 4.19 -6.45 0.60
CA THR A 57 4.70 -7.81 0.81
C THR A 57 5.58 -7.92 2.06
N PRO A 58 5.84 -9.13 2.59
CA PRO A 58 6.82 -9.35 3.66
C PRO A 58 8.30 -9.04 3.32
N ASP A 59 8.59 -8.49 2.15
CA ASP A 59 9.96 -8.12 1.75
C ASP A 59 10.51 -7.03 2.68
N SER A 60 11.64 -7.32 3.34
CA SER A 60 12.29 -6.41 4.29
C SER A 60 13.10 -5.30 3.62
N SER A 61 13.31 -5.34 2.31
CA SER A 61 13.95 -4.27 1.54
C SER A 61 13.00 -3.11 1.22
N ARG A 62 11.69 -3.32 1.37
CA ARG A 62 10.64 -2.32 1.20
C ARG A 62 10.56 -1.37 2.39
N THR A 63 10.20 -0.12 2.11
CA THR A 63 9.87 0.89 3.12
C THR A 63 8.35 1.07 3.24
N GLY A 64 7.89 1.86 4.22
CA GLY A 64 6.48 2.24 4.31
C GLY A 64 5.68 1.33 5.24
N TYR A 65 4.49 0.92 4.78
CA TYR A 65 3.53 0.18 5.61
C TYR A 65 4.03 -1.23 5.95
N LEU A 66 3.48 -1.86 6.98
CA LEU A 66 3.80 -3.26 7.28
C LEU A 66 3.24 -4.21 6.21
N PRO A 67 3.52 -5.53 6.28
CA PRO A 67 2.90 -6.48 5.39
C PRO A 67 1.37 -6.51 5.56
N GLU A 68 0.64 -6.39 4.46
CA GLU A 68 -0.83 -6.34 4.46
C GLU A 68 -1.38 -7.40 3.48
N PRO A 69 -1.64 -8.64 3.94
CA PRO A 69 -2.08 -9.74 3.07
C PRO A 69 -3.46 -9.52 2.42
N TRP A 70 -4.21 -8.53 2.89
CA TRP A 70 -5.51 -8.13 2.36
C TRP A 70 -5.44 -7.05 1.29
N HIS A 71 -4.32 -6.33 1.13
CA HIS A 71 -4.22 -5.15 0.26
C HIS A 71 -3.69 -5.52 -1.13
N TRP A 72 -4.55 -5.41 -2.16
CA TRP A 72 -4.25 -5.79 -3.53
C TRP A 72 -4.42 -4.62 -4.49
N SER A 73 -3.41 -4.34 -5.31
CA SER A 73 -3.41 -3.22 -6.26
C SER A 73 -3.57 -3.69 -7.70
N TYR A 74 -4.49 -3.09 -8.45
CA TYR A 74 -4.68 -3.29 -9.88
C TYR A 74 -3.58 -2.58 -10.67
N VAL A 75 -2.53 -3.34 -10.97
CA VAL A 75 -1.25 -2.89 -11.52
C VAL A 75 -1.37 -2.09 -12.83
N PRO A 76 -2.25 -2.45 -13.80
CA PRO A 76 -2.35 -1.72 -15.07
C PRO A 76 -2.65 -0.22 -14.91
N LEU A 77 -3.34 0.17 -13.83
CA LEU A 77 -3.64 1.57 -13.55
C LEU A 77 -2.80 2.12 -12.39
N SER A 78 -2.53 1.31 -11.37
CA SER A 78 -1.87 1.80 -10.17
C SER A 78 -0.40 2.19 -10.40
N ARG A 79 0.28 1.56 -11.37
CA ARG A 79 1.65 1.94 -11.76
C ARG A 79 1.72 3.31 -12.42
N PRO A 80 0.98 3.62 -13.51
CA PRO A 80 1.01 4.95 -14.10
C PRO A 80 0.49 6.03 -13.12
N PHE A 81 -0.44 5.69 -12.23
CA PHE A 81 -0.91 6.62 -11.20
C PHE A 81 0.15 6.90 -10.13
N LEU A 82 0.86 5.87 -9.65
CA LEU A 82 2.00 6.06 -8.76
C LEU A 82 3.06 6.96 -9.43
N LYS A 83 3.40 6.69 -10.69
CA LYS A 83 4.35 7.52 -11.42
C LYS A 83 3.89 8.98 -11.47
N ALA A 84 2.65 9.22 -11.89
CA ALA A 84 2.09 10.57 -11.96
C ALA A 84 2.11 11.25 -10.58
N TYR A 85 1.74 10.53 -9.53
CA TYR A 85 1.77 11.02 -8.14
C TYR A 85 3.18 11.45 -7.72
N LEU A 86 4.19 10.60 -7.96
CA LEU A 86 5.59 10.91 -7.61
C LEU A 86 6.12 12.10 -8.43
N ASP A 87 5.71 12.24 -9.69
CA ASP A 87 6.10 13.37 -10.53
C ASP A 87 5.47 14.69 -10.05
N SER A 88 4.23 14.67 -9.55
CA SER A 88 3.44 15.88 -9.31
C SER A 88 3.29 16.31 -7.85
N VAL A 89 3.23 15.35 -6.91
CA VAL A 89 2.92 15.63 -5.50
C VAL A 89 4.20 15.86 -4.72
N ARG A 90 4.18 16.84 -3.81
CA ARG A 90 5.25 17.15 -2.87
C ARG A 90 4.74 17.01 -1.45
N SER A 91 5.65 16.76 -0.52
CA SER A 91 5.31 16.72 0.91
C SER A 91 4.62 18.00 1.39
N SER A 92 4.93 19.16 0.81
CA SER A 92 4.27 20.43 1.11
C SER A 92 2.78 20.48 0.72
N ASP A 93 2.32 19.57 -0.15
CA ASP A 93 0.91 19.49 -0.56
C ASP A 93 0.06 18.81 0.53
N PHE A 94 0.68 18.05 1.44
CA PHE A 94 0.04 17.59 2.65
C PHE A 94 -0.16 18.78 3.57
N SER A 95 -1.37 19.31 3.57
CA SER A 95 -1.75 20.49 4.32
C SER A 95 -3.18 20.36 4.80
N SER A 96 -3.60 21.30 5.66
CA SER A 96 -5.01 21.45 6.05
C SER A 96 -5.59 20.31 6.92
N PHE A 97 -4.73 19.51 7.56
CA PHE A 97 -5.12 18.58 8.62
C PHE A 97 -4.07 18.55 9.74
N LEU A 98 -4.49 18.17 10.95
CA LEU A 98 -3.59 18.06 12.11
C LEU A 98 -2.56 16.96 11.87
N GLY A 99 -1.26 17.26 12.02
CA GLY A 99 -0.19 16.31 11.76
C GLY A 99 0.36 16.34 10.32
N SER A 100 -0.08 17.29 9.50
CA SER A 100 0.45 17.49 8.15
C SER A 100 1.87 18.06 8.16
N GLU A 101 2.24 18.78 9.22
CA GLU A 101 3.57 19.36 9.39
C GLU A 101 4.70 18.33 9.52
N GLN A 102 4.36 17.06 9.75
CA GLN A 102 5.32 15.96 9.85
C GLN A 102 5.60 15.30 8.49
N ALA A 103 4.85 15.61 7.44
CA ALA A 103 4.95 14.99 6.11
C ALA A 103 6.40 14.90 5.60
N ASP A 104 7.15 16.00 5.69
CA ASP A 104 8.57 16.05 5.34
C ASP A 104 9.43 15.18 6.27
N SER A 105 9.25 15.34 7.60
CA SER A 105 10.08 14.66 8.60
C SER A 105 9.94 13.13 8.61
N VAL A 106 8.80 12.62 8.14
CA VAL A 106 8.56 11.18 7.98
C VAL A 106 8.86 10.69 6.57
N ASN A 107 9.26 11.58 5.67
CA ASN A 107 9.48 11.32 4.26
C ASN A 107 8.26 10.63 3.61
N ILE A 108 7.08 11.27 3.71
CA ILE A 108 5.80 10.64 3.36
C ILE A 108 5.76 10.11 1.92
N ILE A 109 6.38 10.81 0.97
CA ILE A 109 6.40 10.42 -0.44
C ILE A 109 7.31 9.21 -0.65
N ASP A 110 8.62 9.36 -0.41
CA ASP A 110 9.59 8.32 -0.77
C ASP A 110 9.47 7.10 0.14
N HIS A 111 9.16 7.31 1.43
CA HIS A 111 9.13 6.21 2.39
C HIS A 111 7.81 5.46 2.34
N TYR A 112 6.66 6.13 2.22
CA TYR A 112 5.34 5.49 2.32
C TYR A 112 4.63 5.35 0.98
N VAL A 113 4.52 6.42 0.16
CA VAL A 113 3.80 6.33 -1.12
C VAL A 113 4.56 5.46 -2.13
N ALA A 114 5.89 5.64 -2.21
CA ALA A 114 6.77 4.82 -3.04
C ALA A 114 7.18 3.49 -2.38
N GLY A 115 6.83 3.28 -1.10
CA GLY A 115 7.15 2.10 -0.29
C GLY A 115 6.35 0.85 -0.64
N VAL A 116 6.24 0.52 -1.92
CA VAL A 116 5.53 -0.64 -2.46
C VAL A 116 6.48 -1.60 -3.15
N ASP A 117 6.13 -2.87 -3.13
CA ASP A 117 6.73 -3.87 -4.01
C ASP A 117 6.29 -3.56 -5.45
N ASP A 118 7.24 -3.41 -6.37
CA ASP A 118 6.95 -3.07 -7.76
C ASP A 118 6.43 -4.28 -8.56
N GLY A 119 6.40 -5.48 -7.95
CA GLY A 119 5.88 -6.70 -8.55
C GLY A 119 6.66 -7.10 -9.81
N VAL A 120 7.88 -6.60 -10.00
CA VAL A 120 8.80 -7.07 -11.03
C VAL A 120 9.59 -8.23 -10.44
N ARG A 121 9.08 -9.45 -10.66
CA ARG A 121 9.90 -10.66 -10.68
C ARG A 121 9.93 -11.21 -12.09
#